data_AF-A0A428TRC3-F1
#
_entry.id   AF-A0A428TRC3-F1
#
_cell.length_a   1.000
_cell.length_b   1.000
_cell.length_c   1.000
_cell.angle_alpha   90.00
_cell.angle_beta   90.00
_cell.angle_gamma   90.00
#
_symmetry.space_group_name_H-M   'P 1'
#
loop_
_entity.id
_entity.type
_entity.pdbx_description
1 polymer ?
#
loop_
_entity_poly.entity_id
_entity_poly.type
_entity_poly.pdbx_seq_one_letter_code
_entity_poly.pdbx_strand_id
1 'polypeptide(L)'
;MKRNNAGDPVMVIHRPARPALSCRPCREKKRRCDRNKPCSSCSQRDIPLQPGAGPTPADSTPSSSLSMAPSGHSAFDYSDVLGRIRRLEEAVFPTPSNVHEGGSASHTMSTFTSLNSHNADTVPSSFLSRSDRIAQLVAQLPPVDQAMKLFDHFASTLQPSLCILHIPSARDTLDSTYRVILGGEGENKIEDLLLLFSIFAGATLSWTTKLLQDLNATKGNAKSAFETYTHLATMILDDTSQPVPPSTTALAATATLAHVVINSDEPFPAKALALRLRCHLMAKSMLLHRLDTPSSSRERILQGANSIEIEVQRRVWWSMVASDW
;
A
#
# COMPACT_ATOMS: atom_id res chain seq x y z
N MET A 1 -11.75 14.83 40.32
CA MET A 1 -10.93 15.97 39.86
C MET A 1 -9.48 15.52 39.80
N LYS A 2 -8.78 15.75 38.69
CA LYS A 2 -7.39 15.30 38.52
C LYS A 2 -6.48 16.18 39.40
N ARG A 3 -5.75 15.57 40.33
CA ARG A 3 -4.77 16.23 41.22
C ARG A 3 -3.36 15.86 40.76
N ASN A 4 -2.39 16.77 40.92
CA ASN A 4 -1.00 16.48 40.64
C ASN A 4 -0.37 15.67 41.80
N ASN A 5 0.88 15.23 41.65
CA ASN A 5 1.58 14.42 42.67
C ASN A 5 1.82 15.16 44.00
N ALA A 6 1.56 16.47 44.06
CA ALA A 6 1.64 17.28 45.27
C ALA A 6 0.26 17.51 45.93
N GLY A 7 -0.83 16.97 45.35
CA GLY A 7 -2.19 17.08 45.91
C GLY A 7 -2.98 18.30 45.45
N ASP A 8 -2.41 19.18 44.63
CA ASP A 8 -3.07 20.38 44.14
C ASP A 8 -4.05 20.06 42.99
N PRO A 9 -5.20 20.77 42.90
CA PRO A 9 -6.14 20.63 41.80
C PRO A 9 -5.51 21.10 40.48
N VAL A 10 -5.45 20.21 39.48
CA VAL A 10 -4.98 20.55 38.13
C VAL A 10 -6.06 21.38 37.44
N MET A 11 -5.79 22.67 37.23
CA MET A 11 -6.63 23.56 36.44
C MET A 11 -6.69 23.07 35.00
N VAL A 12 -7.88 22.65 34.56
CA VAL A 12 -8.14 22.27 33.16
C VAL A 12 -8.20 23.54 32.33
N ILE A 13 -7.13 23.84 31.59
CA ILE A 13 -7.14 24.93 30.61
C ILE A 13 -8.12 24.53 29.49
N HIS A 14 -9.29 25.16 29.46
CA HIS A 14 -10.21 25.05 28.33
C HIS A 14 -9.55 25.65 27.11
N ARG A 15 -9.09 24.79 26.18
CA ARG A 15 -8.68 25.24 24.85
C ARG A 15 -9.86 25.95 24.19
N PRO A 16 -9.68 27.16 23.64
CA PRO A 16 -10.74 27.84 22.91
C PRO A 16 -11.22 26.93 21.78
N ALA A 17 -12.54 26.74 21.69
CA ALA A 17 -13.15 25.92 20.67
C ALA A 17 -12.70 26.40 19.29
N ARG A 18 -12.23 25.47 18.43
CA ARG A 18 -11.86 25.80 17.06
C ARG A 18 -13.04 26.53 16.40
N PRO A 19 -12.81 27.67 15.71
CA PRO A 19 -13.89 28.38 15.02
C PRO A 19 -14.63 27.42 14.08
N ALA A 20 -15.96 27.44 14.12
CA ALA A 20 -16.76 26.56 13.27
C ALA A 20 -16.47 26.86 11.79
N LEU A 21 -16.12 25.81 11.04
CA LEU A 21 -15.74 25.89 9.62
C LEU A 21 -16.91 26.24 8.67
N SER A 22 -18.13 26.32 9.19
CA SER A 22 -19.37 26.59 8.45
C SER A 22 -20.14 27.72 9.12
N CYS A 23 -20.78 28.59 8.34
CA CYS A 23 -21.67 29.62 8.89
C CYS A 23 -22.85 29.01 9.67
N ARG A 24 -23.43 29.78 10.60
CA ARG A 24 -24.51 29.32 11.49
C ARG A 24 -25.71 28.72 10.73
N PRO A 25 -26.26 29.35 9.67
CA PRO A 25 -27.38 28.78 8.91
C PRO A 25 -27.03 27.43 8.25
N CYS A 26 -25.82 27.29 7.70
CA CYS A 26 -25.39 26.03 7.09
C CYS A 26 -25.22 24.92 8.13
N ARG A 27 -24.73 25.25 9.33
CA ARG A 27 -24.58 24.28 10.42
C ARG A 27 -25.92 23.79 10.95
N GLU A 28 -26.87 24.70 11.20
CA GLU A 28 -28.21 24.36 11.70
C GLU A 28 -29.00 23.49 10.70
N LYS A 29 -28.80 23.72 9.40
CA LYS A 29 -29.46 22.95 8.33
C LYS A 29 -28.61 21.80 7.75
N LYS A 30 -27.43 21.51 8.34
CA LYS A 30 -26.47 20.48 7.88
C LYS A 30 -26.13 20.56 6.37
N ARG A 31 -25.89 21.77 5.86
CA ARG A 31 -25.59 22.05 4.43
C ARG A 31 -24.11 22.39 4.23
N ARG A 32 -23.60 22.17 3.01
CA ARG A 32 -22.22 22.53 2.62
C ARG A 32 -22.05 24.06 2.58
N CYS A 33 -21.01 24.56 3.24
CA CYS A 33 -20.67 25.99 3.30
C CYS A 33 -19.33 26.22 2.59
N ASP A 34 -19.32 27.12 1.61
CA ASP A 34 -18.15 27.58 0.84
C ASP A 34 -17.38 28.71 1.54
N ARG A 35 -17.83 29.12 2.73
CA ARG A 35 -17.17 30.11 3.62
C ARG A 35 -17.07 31.55 3.09
N ASN A 36 -17.63 31.84 1.92
CA ASN A 36 -17.82 33.21 1.44
C ASN A 36 -18.82 33.97 2.35
N LYS A 37 -18.78 35.30 2.32
CA LYS A 37 -19.73 36.18 3.04
C LYS A 37 -20.44 37.11 2.02
N PRO A 38 -21.69 36.82 1.60
CA PRO A 38 -22.51 35.66 1.96
C PRO A 38 -22.02 34.36 1.33
N CYS A 39 -22.35 33.23 1.96
CA CYS A 39 -22.02 31.90 1.46
C CYS A 39 -22.93 31.56 0.26
N SER A 40 -22.47 30.83 -0.76
CA SER A 40 -23.27 30.48 -1.95
C SER A 40 -24.61 29.83 -1.58
N SER A 41 -24.59 28.92 -0.61
CA SER A 41 -25.80 28.23 -0.12
C SER A 41 -26.76 29.15 0.66
N CYS A 42 -26.25 30.26 1.19
CA CYS A 42 -27.00 31.28 1.92
C CYS A 42 -27.60 32.30 0.95
N SER A 43 -26.80 32.70 -0.05
CA SER A 43 -27.17 33.67 -1.09
C SER A 43 -28.25 33.12 -2.03
N GLN A 44 -28.17 31.85 -2.41
CA GLN A 44 -29.22 31.21 -3.23
C GLN A 44 -30.58 31.09 -2.53
N ARG A 45 -30.64 31.34 -1.22
CA ARG A 45 -31.83 31.13 -0.39
C ARG A 45 -32.27 32.40 0.33
N ASP A 46 -31.74 33.56 -0.09
CA ASP A 46 -32.02 34.88 0.47
C ASP A 46 -31.96 34.92 2.01
N ILE A 47 -31.01 34.19 2.61
CA ILE A 47 -30.82 34.19 4.05
C ILE A 47 -30.02 35.44 4.44
N PRO A 48 -30.58 36.39 5.23
CA PRO A 48 -29.88 37.61 5.61
C PRO A 48 -28.64 37.30 6.45
N LEU A 49 -27.51 37.92 6.13
CA LEU A 49 -26.33 37.89 6.99
C LEU A 49 -26.60 38.74 8.24
N GLN A 50 -26.59 38.13 9.43
CA GLN A 50 -26.56 38.91 10.68
C GLN A 50 -25.16 39.52 10.86
N PRO A 51 -25.03 40.86 10.99
CA PRO A 51 -23.77 41.48 11.38
C PRO A 51 -23.58 41.32 12.88
N GLY A 52 -22.56 40.58 13.32
CA GLY A 52 -22.13 40.59 14.73
C GLY A 52 -21.67 39.23 15.25
N ALA A 53 -20.39 38.92 15.05
CA ALA A 53 -19.56 38.13 15.98
C ALA A 53 -18.12 38.07 15.41
N GLY A 54 -17.40 39.19 15.53
CA GLY A 54 -15.99 39.32 15.22
C GLY A 54 -15.53 40.74 15.58
N PRO A 55 -14.39 40.95 16.24
CA PRO A 55 -13.97 42.26 16.73
C PRO A 55 -13.70 43.23 15.58
N THR A 56 -14.03 44.50 15.80
CA THR A 56 -13.91 45.62 14.87
C THR A 56 -12.46 45.95 14.45
N PRO A 57 -12.27 46.61 13.29
CA PRO A 57 -11.01 46.77 12.58
C PRO A 57 -10.34 48.12 12.84
N ALA A 58 -9.02 48.20 12.68
CA ALA A 58 -8.28 49.45 12.56
C ALA A 58 -7.54 49.50 11.22
N ASP A 59 -7.73 50.64 10.56
CA ASP A 59 -7.00 51.27 9.47
C ASP A 59 -7.07 50.71 8.04
N SER A 60 -8.09 51.23 7.35
CA SER A 60 -8.16 51.52 5.92
C SER A 60 -7.37 52.80 5.57
N THR A 61 -6.75 52.87 4.39
CA THR A 61 -6.78 54.04 3.46
C THR A 61 -5.97 53.76 2.16
N PRO A 62 -6.22 54.43 1.01
CA PRO A 62 -7.24 53.97 0.04
C PRO A 62 -6.82 54.07 -1.46
N SER A 63 -7.75 53.68 -2.34
CA SER A 63 -7.91 54.10 -3.76
C SER A 63 -6.87 53.57 -4.77
N SER A 64 -7.21 53.13 -5.98
CA SER A 64 -8.18 53.71 -6.92
C SER A 64 -8.73 52.65 -7.89
N SER A 65 -10.01 52.85 -8.21
CA SER A 65 -10.77 52.21 -9.28
C SER A 65 -10.21 52.53 -10.67
N LEU A 66 -10.04 51.51 -11.51
CA LEU A 66 -10.23 51.62 -12.96
C LEU A 66 -10.84 50.33 -13.50
N SER A 67 -12.03 50.47 -14.06
CA SER A 67 -12.77 49.45 -14.79
C SER A 67 -12.29 49.41 -16.23
N MET A 68 -11.93 48.24 -16.77
CA MET A 68 -12.04 47.92 -18.20
C MET A 68 -12.16 46.39 -18.34
N ALA A 69 -13.22 45.93 -18.99
CA ALA A 69 -13.38 44.56 -19.47
C ALA A 69 -12.58 44.36 -20.79
N PRO A 70 -12.73 43.22 -21.49
CA PRO A 70 -12.11 41.92 -21.22
C PRO A 70 -11.08 41.58 -22.32
N SER A 71 -9.88 41.14 -21.96
CA SER A 71 -8.86 40.76 -22.95
C SER A 71 -8.20 39.44 -22.59
N GLY A 72 -8.38 38.48 -23.50
CA GLY A 72 -7.56 37.29 -23.78
C GLY A 72 -6.74 36.67 -22.64
N HIS A 73 -7.07 35.43 -22.32
CA HIS A 73 -6.16 34.50 -21.65
C HIS A 73 -4.79 34.52 -22.36
N SER A 74 -3.80 35.17 -21.73
CA SER A 74 -2.40 34.92 -22.06
C SER A 74 -2.12 33.46 -21.69
N ALA A 75 -1.57 32.72 -22.65
CA ALA A 75 -1.10 31.36 -22.43
C ALA A 75 -0.18 31.36 -21.21
N PHE A 76 -0.54 30.57 -20.18
CA PHE A 76 0.32 30.35 -19.03
C PHE A 76 1.67 29.84 -19.54
N ASP A 77 2.73 30.59 -19.26
CA ASP A 77 4.08 30.24 -19.64
C ASP A 77 4.56 29.08 -18.75
N TYR A 78 4.49 27.86 -19.29
CA TYR A 78 4.97 26.65 -18.62
C TYR A 78 6.50 26.60 -18.52
N SER A 79 7.23 27.51 -19.17
CA SER A 79 8.70 27.48 -19.18
C SER A 79 9.31 27.66 -17.79
N ASP A 80 8.70 28.49 -16.93
CA ASP A 80 9.19 28.71 -15.56
C ASP A 80 8.92 27.48 -14.67
N VAL A 81 7.76 26.86 -14.82
CA VAL A 81 7.40 25.63 -14.10
C VAL A 81 8.29 24.47 -14.52
N LEU A 82 8.49 24.27 -15.83
CA LEU A 82 9.38 23.25 -16.36
C LEU A 82 10.85 23.51 -15.96
N GLY A 83 11.27 24.78 -15.94
CA GLY A 83 12.60 25.18 -15.46
C GLY A 83 12.79 24.89 -13.97
N ARG A 84 11.76 25.07 -13.14
CA ARG A 84 11.79 24.70 -11.71
C ARG A 84 11.82 23.19 -11.52
N ILE A 85 11.07 22.43 -12.32
CA ILE A 85 11.08 20.96 -12.27
C ILE A 85 12.47 20.43 -12.62
N ARG A 86 13.10 20.92 -13.68
CA ARG A 86 14.46 20.50 -14.06
C ARG A 86 15.50 20.76 -12.96
N ARG A 87 15.46 21.93 -12.31
CA ARG A 87 16.38 22.23 -11.20
C ARG A 87 16.14 21.33 -9.98
N LEU A 88 14.89 20.93 -9.74
CA LEU A 88 14.57 19.97 -8.68
C LEU A 88 15.06 18.57 -9.05
N GLU A 89 14.91 18.16 -10.31
CA GLU A 89 15.45 16.90 -10.82
C GLU A 89 16.97 16.86 -10.70
N GLU A 90 17.69 17.93 -11.04
CA GLU A 90 19.15 18.02 -10.88
C GLU A 90 19.60 18.00 -9.40
N ALA A 91 18.81 18.55 -8.49
CA ALA A 91 19.11 18.56 -7.06
C ALA A 91 18.81 17.22 -6.35
N VAL A 92 17.83 16.47 -6.86
CA VAL A 92 17.41 15.17 -6.29
C VAL A 92 18.14 14.01 -6.97
N PHE A 93 18.50 14.14 -8.24
CA PHE A 93 19.23 13.17 -9.04
C PHE A 93 20.51 13.80 -9.61
N PRO A 94 21.58 13.98 -8.80
CA PRO A 94 22.86 14.42 -9.33
C PRO A 94 23.31 13.41 -10.39
N THR A 95 23.41 13.83 -11.65
CA THR A 95 24.03 13.03 -12.71
C THR A 95 25.47 12.69 -12.29
N PRO A 96 25.90 11.42 -12.37
CA PRO A 96 27.26 11.05 -12.04
C PRO A 96 28.21 11.67 -13.06
N SER A 97 28.89 12.74 -12.67
CA SER A 97 30.08 13.22 -13.36
C SER A 97 31.10 12.08 -13.41
N ASN A 98 31.55 11.75 -14.63
CA ASN A 98 32.63 10.80 -14.90
C ASN A 98 33.82 11.04 -13.95
N VAL A 99 33.96 10.18 -12.95
CA VAL A 99 35.22 9.92 -12.26
C VAL A 99 35.66 8.54 -12.70
N HIS A 100 36.57 8.51 -13.67
CA HIS A 100 37.35 7.32 -13.98
C HIS A 100 38.31 7.07 -12.81
N GLU A 101 37.93 6.17 -11.90
CA GLU A 101 38.88 5.44 -11.08
C GLU A 101 38.55 3.95 -11.15
N GLY A 102 39.52 3.19 -11.64
CA GLY A 102 39.43 1.76 -11.89
C GLY A 102 39.38 0.96 -10.60
N GLY A 103 38.23 0.35 -10.35
CA GLY A 103 38.09 -0.82 -9.49
C GLY A 103 37.35 -1.89 -10.28
N SER A 104 38.09 -2.85 -10.82
CA SER A 104 37.49 -4.02 -11.47
C SER A 104 36.87 -4.90 -10.39
N ALA A 105 35.60 -4.62 -10.05
CA ALA A 105 34.74 -5.57 -9.37
C ALA A 105 34.02 -6.37 -10.46
N SER A 106 34.33 -7.65 -10.53
CA SER A 106 33.59 -8.61 -11.34
C SER A 106 32.14 -8.66 -10.82
N HIS A 107 31.23 -7.91 -11.46
CA HIS A 107 29.80 -8.02 -11.24
C HIS A 107 29.30 -9.32 -11.86
N THR A 108 29.47 -10.44 -11.14
CA THR A 108 28.52 -11.54 -11.29
C THR A 108 27.17 -11.02 -10.81
N MET A 109 26.23 -10.76 -11.73
CA MET A 109 24.85 -10.46 -11.33
C MET A 109 24.33 -11.64 -10.51
N SER A 110 24.19 -11.44 -9.19
CA SER A 110 23.58 -12.43 -8.33
C SER A 110 22.11 -12.57 -8.73
N THR A 111 21.68 -13.78 -9.07
CA THR A 111 20.29 -14.09 -9.44
C THR A 111 19.30 -13.84 -8.29
N PHE A 112 19.80 -13.79 -7.06
CA PHE A 112 19.00 -13.67 -5.83
C PHE A 112 19.58 -12.60 -4.89
N THR A 113 18.73 -12.03 -4.03
CA THR A 113 19.10 -11.08 -2.98
C THR A 113 18.96 -11.73 -1.61
N SER A 114 20.08 -11.98 -0.93
CA SER A 114 20.07 -12.54 0.43
C SER A 114 19.31 -11.67 1.42
N LEU A 115 18.65 -12.28 2.42
CA LEU A 115 17.84 -11.57 3.42
C LEU A 115 18.61 -10.40 4.09
N ASN A 116 19.89 -10.62 4.36
CA ASN A 116 20.77 -9.63 5.00
C ASN A 116 21.19 -8.45 4.11
N SER A 117 20.85 -8.51 2.82
CA SER A 117 21.24 -7.53 1.79
C SER A 117 20.07 -6.66 1.32
N HIS A 118 18.86 -6.85 1.86
CA HIS A 118 17.72 -5.98 1.54
C HIS A 118 17.93 -4.58 2.11
N ASN A 119 17.98 -3.59 1.21
CA ASN A 119 17.94 -2.17 1.53
C ASN A 119 16.59 -1.59 1.13
N ALA A 120 16.03 -0.73 1.98
CA ALA A 120 14.69 -0.15 1.79
C ALA A 120 14.58 0.77 0.55
N ASP A 121 15.71 1.19 -0.04
CA ASP A 121 15.75 2.26 -1.05
C ASP A 121 15.75 1.78 -2.52
N THR A 122 15.45 0.50 -2.79
CA THR A 122 15.46 0.01 -4.17
C THR A 122 14.14 0.35 -4.87
N VAL A 123 14.09 1.44 -5.63
CA VAL A 123 12.93 1.83 -6.44
C VAL A 123 13.12 1.35 -7.89
N PRO A 124 12.29 0.42 -8.41
CA PRO A 124 12.30 0.04 -9.82
C PRO A 124 11.78 1.17 -10.73
N SER A 125 12.44 1.35 -11.88
CA SER A 125 12.10 2.37 -12.89
C SER A 125 10.81 2.02 -13.66
N SER A 126 10.04 3.04 -14.07
CA SER A 126 8.62 2.93 -14.41
C SER A 126 8.27 2.58 -15.88
N PHE A 127 9.19 2.06 -16.69
CA PHE A 127 8.93 1.79 -18.12
C PHE A 127 9.51 0.48 -18.65
N LEU A 128 9.33 -0.61 -17.91
CA LEU A 128 9.92 -1.90 -18.24
C LEU A 128 8.92 -2.83 -18.95
N SER A 129 9.44 -3.71 -19.81
CA SER A 129 8.62 -4.80 -20.36
C SER A 129 8.16 -5.74 -19.24
N ARG A 130 7.12 -6.55 -19.49
CA ARG A 130 6.66 -7.58 -18.54
C ARG A 130 7.80 -8.50 -18.09
N SER A 131 8.58 -8.98 -19.06
CA SER A 131 9.69 -9.90 -18.82
C SER A 131 10.79 -9.24 -17.97
N ASP A 132 11.15 -7.99 -18.26
CA ASP A 132 12.17 -7.26 -17.48
C ASP A 132 11.70 -7.02 -16.05
N ARG A 133 10.42 -6.72 -15.87
CA ARG A 133 9.82 -6.54 -14.55
C ARG A 133 9.83 -7.83 -13.75
N ILE A 134 9.45 -8.95 -14.36
CA ILE A 134 9.52 -10.28 -13.71
C ILE A 134 10.96 -10.61 -13.35
N ALA A 135 11.93 -10.36 -14.23
CA ALA A 135 13.35 -10.58 -13.94
C ALA A 135 13.84 -9.74 -12.75
N GLN A 136 13.42 -8.47 -12.66
CA GLN A 136 13.74 -7.60 -11.51
C GLN A 136 13.13 -8.10 -10.21
N LEU A 137 11.87 -8.54 -10.24
CA LEU A 137 11.22 -9.14 -9.07
C LEU A 137 11.94 -10.42 -8.65
N VAL A 138 12.27 -11.30 -9.61
CA VAL A 138 13.04 -12.53 -9.35
C VAL A 138 14.39 -12.22 -8.69
N ALA A 139 15.09 -11.17 -9.13
CA ALA A 139 16.36 -10.75 -8.52
C ALA A 139 16.23 -10.37 -7.03
N GLN A 140 15.02 -9.98 -6.59
CA GLN A 140 14.72 -9.66 -5.19
C GLN A 140 14.32 -10.88 -4.35
N LEU A 141 14.19 -12.06 -4.94
CA LEU A 141 13.93 -13.28 -4.18
C LEU A 141 15.18 -13.69 -3.38
N PRO A 142 15.01 -14.25 -2.18
CA PRO A 142 16.12 -14.80 -1.41
C PRO A 142 16.71 -16.06 -2.08
N PRO A 143 17.95 -16.45 -1.75
CA PRO A 143 18.49 -17.76 -2.13
C PRO A 143 17.56 -18.90 -1.69
N VAL A 144 17.54 -20.01 -2.44
CA VAL A 144 16.60 -21.14 -2.25
C VAL A 144 16.57 -21.63 -0.79
N ASP A 145 17.73 -21.79 -0.18
CA ASP A 145 17.87 -22.27 1.20
C ASP A 145 17.23 -21.30 2.21
N GLN A 146 17.38 -20.00 1.99
CA GLN A 146 16.75 -18.97 2.81
C GLN A 146 15.24 -18.90 2.55
N ALA A 147 14.82 -19.02 1.29
CA ALA A 147 13.42 -19.02 0.89
C ALA A 147 12.63 -20.15 1.57
N MET A 148 13.20 -21.35 1.60
CA MET A 148 12.61 -22.50 2.29
C MET A 148 12.48 -22.25 3.81
N LYS A 149 13.53 -21.72 4.45
CA LYS A 149 13.50 -21.38 5.88
C LYS A 149 12.44 -20.31 6.19
N LEU A 150 12.31 -19.28 5.36
CA LEU A 150 11.28 -18.24 5.50
C LEU A 150 9.88 -18.82 5.33
N PHE A 151 9.68 -19.69 4.34
CA PHE A 151 8.40 -20.36 4.10
C PHE A 151 7.99 -21.24 5.29
N ASP A 152 8.88 -22.12 5.74
CA ASP A 152 8.63 -23.02 6.87
C ASP A 152 8.36 -22.22 8.15
N HIS A 153 9.11 -21.13 8.37
CA HIS A 153 8.89 -20.22 9.48
C HIS A 153 7.49 -19.59 9.43
N PHE A 154 7.11 -18.99 8.30
CA PHE A 154 5.76 -18.44 8.10
C PHE A 154 4.65 -19.46 8.37
N ALA A 155 4.82 -20.69 7.87
CA ALA A 155 3.84 -21.76 8.05
C ALA A 155 3.68 -22.14 9.53
N SER A 156 4.75 -22.00 10.32
CA SER A 156 4.71 -22.30 11.76
C SER A 156 4.24 -21.14 12.64
N THR A 157 4.49 -19.88 12.26
CA THR A 157 4.26 -18.72 13.12
C THR A 157 3.01 -17.93 12.79
N LEU A 158 2.67 -17.79 11.50
CA LEU A 158 1.60 -16.89 11.06
C LEU A 158 0.43 -17.62 10.43
N GLN A 159 0.68 -18.74 9.77
CA GLN A 159 -0.41 -19.51 9.17
C GLN A 159 -1.46 -20.00 10.18
N PRO A 160 -1.14 -20.39 11.42
CA PRO A 160 -2.16 -20.81 12.37
C PRO A 160 -3.19 -19.70 12.70
N SER A 161 -2.80 -18.43 12.66
CA SER A 161 -3.71 -17.30 12.89
C SER A 161 -4.42 -16.81 11.62
N LEU A 162 -3.79 -16.96 10.46
CA LEU A 162 -4.36 -16.56 9.17
C LEU A 162 -5.29 -17.65 8.59
N CYS A 163 -4.83 -18.90 8.58
CA CYS A 163 -5.51 -20.10 8.08
C CYS A 163 -6.08 -20.01 6.65
N ILE A 164 -5.54 -19.14 5.79
CA ILE A 164 -6.03 -18.97 4.41
C ILE A 164 -5.38 -19.96 3.45
N LEU A 165 -4.05 -20.05 3.49
CA LEU A 165 -3.29 -20.84 2.51
C LEU A 165 -3.45 -22.35 2.71
N HIS A 166 -3.40 -23.11 1.62
CA HIS A 166 -3.11 -24.54 1.68
C HIS A 166 -1.59 -24.71 1.60
N ILE A 167 -0.94 -25.00 2.73
CA ILE A 167 0.52 -25.00 2.85
C ILE A 167 1.22 -25.92 1.83
N PRO A 168 0.75 -27.16 1.57
CA PRO A 168 1.36 -28.00 0.53
C PRO A 168 1.34 -27.34 -0.85
N SER A 169 0.20 -26.77 -1.28
CA SER A 169 0.10 -26.12 -2.58
C SER A 169 0.93 -24.84 -2.68
N ALA A 170 1.02 -24.06 -1.58
CA ALA A 170 1.90 -22.90 -1.55
C ALA A 170 3.39 -23.30 -1.62
N ARG A 171 3.75 -24.46 -1.07
CA ARG A 171 5.09 -25.04 -1.19
C ARG A 171 5.38 -25.50 -2.61
N ASP A 172 4.40 -26.12 -3.27
CA ASP A 172 4.52 -26.47 -4.69
C ASP A 172 4.75 -25.23 -5.57
N THR A 173 4.08 -24.11 -5.26
CA THR A 173 4.32 -22.81 -5.92
C THR A 173 5.75 -22.31 -5.70
N LEU A 174 6.27 -22.38 -4.47
CA LEU A 174 7.67 -22.06 -4.16
C LEU A 174 8.63 -22.93 -4.99
N ASP A 175 8.49 -24.26 -4.89
CA ASP A 175 9.37 -25.22 -5.55
C ASP A 175 9.33 -25.09 -7.08
N SER A 176 8.14 -24.84 -7.65
CA SER A 176 7.98 -24.60 -9.08
C SER A 176 8.62 -23.28 -9.52
N THR A 177 8.46 -22.21 -8.74
CA THR A 177 9.02 -20.88 -9.06
C THR A 177 10.54 -20.94 -9.11
N TYR A 178 11.19 -21.51 -8.09
CA TYR A 178 12.65 -21.65 -8.08
C TYR A 178 13.17 -22.61 -9.15
N ARG A 179 12.41 -23.65 -9.50
CA ARG A 179 12.77 -24.55 -10.61
C ARG A 179 12.79 -23.84 -11.95
N VAL A 180 11.79 -22.99 -12.23
CA VAL A 180 11.74 -22.17 -13.46
C VAL A 180 12.92 -21.20 -13.49
N ILE A 181 13.23 -20.53 -12.37
CA ILE A 181 14.35 -19.58 -12.28
C ILE A 181 15.70 -20.26 -12.53
N LEU A 182 15.94 -21.41 -11.91
CA LEU A 182 17.22 -22.13 -12.00
C LEU A 182 17.39 -22.91 -13.30
N GLY A 183 16.29 -23.46 -13.83
CA GLY A 183 16.30 -24.21 -15.08
C GLY A 183 16.29 -23.33 -16.33
N GLY A 184 15.82 -22.08 -16.23
CA GLY A 184 15.66 -21.17 -17.37
C GLY A 184 14.52 -21.57 -18.32
N GLU A 185 13.63 -22.47 -17.89
CA GLU A 185 12.52 -22.98 -18.69
C GLU A 185 11.19 -22.36 -18.25
N GLY A 186 10.66 -21.44 -19.05
CA GLY A 186 9.37 -20.79 -18.83
C GLY A 186 9.47 -19.41 -18.18
N GLU A 187 8.31 -18.80 -17.91
CA GLU A 187 8.19 -17.50 -17.27
C GLU A 187 7.44 -17.66 -15.93
N ASN A 188 7.93 -17.02 -14.87
CA ASN A 188 7.27 -17.05 -13.58
C ASN A 188 6.00 -16.21 -13.62
N LYS A 189 4.92 -16.75 -13.05
CA LYS A 189 3.65 -16.04 -12.92
C LYS A 189 3.77 -14.93 -11.89
N ILE A 190 3.19 -13.78 -12.18
CA ILE A 190 3.25 -12.62 -11.29
C ILE A 190 2.49 -12.89 -9.98
N GLU A 191 1.45 -13.71 -10.02
CA GLU A 191 0.65 -14.15 -8.88
C GLU A 191 1.46 -15.04 -7.94
N ASP A 192 2.34 -15.88 -8.48
CA ASP A 192 3.22 -16.75 -7.70
C ASP A 192 4.28 -15.90 -6.97
N LEU A 193 4.88 -14.93 -7.66
CA LEU A 193 5.80 -13.96 -7.04
C LEU A 193 5.10 -13.13 -5.96
N LEU A 194 3.87 -12.66 -6.22
CA LEU A 194 3.05 -11.94 -5.24
C LEU A 194 2.80 -12.78 -3.99
N LEU A 195 2.49 -14.07 -4.15
CA LEU A 195 2.31 -15.00 -3.05
C LEU A 195 3.60 -15.16 -2.23
N LEU A 196 4.74 -15.39 -2.91
CA LEU A 196 6.02 -15.57 -2.24
C LEU A 196 6.45 -14.32 -1.46
N PHE A 197 6.35 -13.12 -2.04
CA PHE A 197 6.65 -11.89 -1.30
C PHE A 197 5.72 -11.66 -0.10
N SER A 198 4.44 -12.02 -0.23
CA SER A 198 3.48 -11.92 0.88
C SER A 198 3.85 -12.88 2.03
N ILE A 199 4.27 -14.10 1.70
CA ILE A 199 4.75 -15.10 2.67
C ILE A 199 6.04 -14.63 3.33
N PHE A 200 7.02 -14.17 2.55
CA PHE A 200 8.30 -13.72 3.10
C PHE A 200 8.16 -12.47 3.95
N ALA A 201 7.30 -11.51 3.56
CA ALA A 201 6.94 -10.38 4.41
C ALA A 201 6.39 -10.87 5.76
N GLY A 202 5.47 -11.83 5.77
CA GLY A 202 4.94 -12.42 7.01
C GLY A 202 5.99 -13.14 7.85
N ALA A 203 6.90 -13.88 7.21
CA ALA A 203 8.01 -14.55 7.90
C ALA A 203 8.93 -13.53 8.59
N THR A 204 9.28 -12.46 7.88
CA THR A 204 10.15 -11.40 8.38
C THR A 204 9.49 -10.49 9.39
N LEU A 205 8.16 -10.33 9.34
CA LEU A 205 7.40 -9.61 10.38
C LEU A 205 7.40 -10.41 11.69
N SER A 206 7.18 -11.73 11.59
CA SER A 206 7.08 -12.66 12.72
C SER A 206 8.41 -13.33 13.09
N TRP A 207 9.54 -12.68 12.81
CA TRP A 207 10.88 -13.25 13.01
C TRP A 207 11.08 -13.76 14.45
N THR A 208 11.87 -14.82 14.60
CA THR A 208 12.31 -15.34 15.90
C THR A 208 13.83 -15.32 15.99
N THR A 209 14.38 -15.40 17.21
CA THR A 209 15.83 -15.54 17.42
C THR A 209 16.41 -16.75 16.69
N LYS A 210 15.66 -17.86 16.63
CA LYS A 210 16.06 -19.05 15.88
C LYS A 210 16.18 -18.76 14.37
N LEU A 211 15.14 -18.17 13.77
CA LEU A 211 15.16 -17.83 12.34
C LEU A 211 16.34 -16.90 12.01
N LEU A 212 16.57 -15.89 12.84
CA LEU A 212 17.67 -14.94 12.65
C LEU A 212 19.04 -15.62 12.71
N GLN A 213 19.24 -16.57 13.63
CA GLN A 213 20.46 -17.37 13.71
C GLN A 213 20.63 -18.26 12.48
N ASP A 214 19.57 -18.96 12.07
CA ASP A 214 19.59 -19.87 10.91
C ASP A 214 19.87 -19.14 9.58
N LEU A 215 19.59 -17.83 9.52
CA LEU A 215 19.81 -16.97 8.36
C LEU A 215 21.01 -16.02 8.51
N ASN A 216 21.74 -16.11 9.62
CA ASN A 216 22.82 -15.18 9.97
C ASN A 216 22.41 -13.69 9.79
N ALA A 217 21.23 -13.35 10.29
CA ALA A 217 20.57 -12.06 10.11
C ALA A 217 20.32 -11.37 11.45
N THR A 218 20.23 -10.05 11.43
CA THR A 218 19.87 -9.23 12.59
C THR A 218 18.38 -8.86 12.56
N LYS A 219 17.85 -8.36 13.69
CA LYS A 219 16.52 -7.73 13.73
C LYS A 219 16.39 -6.59 12.73
N GLY A 220 17.46 -5.82 12.50
CA GLY A 220 17.51 -4.76 11.49
C GLY A 220 17.30 -5.33 10.08
N ASN A 221 18.00 -6.42 9.74
CA ASN A 221 17.83 -7.09 8.45
C ASN A 221 16.41 -7.62 8.25
N ALA A 222 15.81 -8.24 9.27
CA ALA A 222 14.42 -8.70 9.18
C ALA A 222 13.44 -7.54 8.95
N LYS A 223 13.65 -6.39 9.61
CA LYS A 223 12.82 -5.20 9.40
C LYS A 223 12.97 -4.66 7.97
N SER A 224 14.20 -4.53 7.47
CA SER A 224 14.44 -4.06 6.10
C SER A 224 13.86 -5.01 5.06
N ALA A 225 14.03 -6.32 5.24
CA ALA A 225 13.44 -7.33 4.35
C ALA A 225 11.91 -7.29 4.39
N PHE A 226 11.29 -7.11 5.57
CA PHE A 226 9.85 -6.92 5.70
C PHE A 226 9.34 -5.73 4.88
N GLU A 227 10.01 -4.59 5.00
CA GLU A 227 9.68 -3.37 4.25
C GLU A 227 9.84 -3.60 2.74
N THR A 228 10.93 -4.23 2.31
CA THR A 228 11.19 -4.55 0.90
C THR A 228 10.14 -5.51 0.33
N TYR A 229 9.88 -6.66 0.96
CA TYR A 229 8.90 -7.63 0.46
C TYR A 229 7.48 -7.06 0.44
N THR A 230 7.11 -6.29 1.47
CA THR A 230 5.82 -5.59 1.50
C THR A 230 5.73 -4.57 0.37
N HIS A 231 6.81 -3.82 0.10
CA HIS A 231 6.87 -2.86 -0.99
C HIS A 231 6.73 -3.55 -2.34
N LEU A 232 7.50 -4.61 -2.63
CA LEU A 232 7.45 -5.36 -3.88
C LEU A 232 6.06 -5.96 -4.13
N ALA A 233 5.44 -6.57 -3.13
CA ALA A 233 4.08 -7.09 -3.23
C ALA A 233 3.05 -5.98 -3.51
N THR A 234 3.20 -4.82 -2.85
CA THR A 234 2.34 -3.65 -3.10
C THR A 234 2.55 -3.09 -4.50
N MET A 235 3.79 -3.00 -4.98
CA MET A 235 4.13 -2.58 -6.34
C MET A 235 3.52 -3.50 -7.40
N ILE A 236 3.49 -4.81 -7.16
CA ILE A 236 2.81 -5.77 -8.04
C ILE A 236 1.32 -5.40 -8.17
N LEU A 237 0.65 -5.12 -7.05
CA LEU A 237 -0.77 -4.82 -6.97
C LEU A 237 -1.16 -3.42 -7.45
N ASP A 238 -0.25 -2.46 -7.36
CA ASP A 238 -0.49 -1.06 -7.73
C ASP A 238 -0.21 -0.78 -9.22
N ASP A 239 0.41 -1.71 -9.95
CA ASP A 239 0.68 -1.53 -11.38
C ASP A 239 -0.61 -1.62 -12.21
N THR A 240 -1.07 -0.45 -12.66
CA THR A 240 -2.25 -0.30 -13.51
C THR A 240 -1.98 -0.61 -14.98
N SER A 241 -0.71 -0.60 -15.42
CA SER A 241 -0.33 -0.93 -16.80
C SER A 241 -0.37 -2.44 -17.05
N GLN A 242 -0.07 -3.23 -16.02
CA GLN A 242 -0.10 -4.68 -16.04
C GLN A 242 -0.81 -5.22 -14.80
N PRO A 243 -2.14 -5.11 -14.73
CA PRO A 243 -2.90 -5.52 -13.56
C PRO A 243 -2.80 -7.03 -13.35
N VAL A 244 -2.68 -7.43 -12.08
CA VAL A 244 -2.70 -8.84 -11.69
C VAL A 244 -4.08 -9.44 -12.03
N PRO A 245 -4.15 -10.53 -12.81
CA PRO A 245 -5.42 -11.15 -13.15
C PRO A 245 -6.08 -11.75 -11.89
N PRO A 246 -7.42 -11.71 -11.78
CA PRO A 246 -8.13 -12.36 -10.68
C PRO A 246 -7.88 -13.88 -10.71
N SER A 247 -7.28 -14.40 -9.64
CA SER A 247 -7.01 -15.82 -9.45
C SER A 247 -7.01 -16.17 -7.97
N THR A 248 -7.15 -17.45 -7.65
CA THR A 248 -7.10 -17.92 -6.25
C THR A 248 -5.76 -17.60 -5.60
N THR A 249 -4.65 -17.74 -6.34
CA THR A 249 -3.31 -17.39 -5.88
C THR A 249 -3.20 -15.91 -5.57
N ALA A 250 -3.59 -15.03 -6.51
CA ALA A 250 -3.52 -13.58 -6.31
C ALA A 250 -4.41 -13.11 -5.15
N LEU A 251 -5.62 -13.68 -5.03
CA LEU A 251 -6.55 -13.36 -3.97
C LEU A 251 -5.99 -13.79 -2.60
N ALA A 252 -5.48 -15.01 -2.50
CA ALA A 252 -4.91 -15.53 -1.26
C ALA A 252 -3.63 -14.79 -0.85
N ALA A 253 -2.78 -14.42 -1.82
CA ALA A 253 -1.60 -13.60 -1.60
C ALA A 253 -1.96 -12.20 -1.07
N THR A 254 -2.93 -11.54 -1.72
CA THR A 254 -3.39 -10.20 -1.29
C THR A 254 -3.99 -10.24 0.12
N ALA A 255 -4.77 -11.27 0.44
CA ALA A 255 -5.34 -11.46 1.78
C ALA A 255 -4.25 -11.74 2.84
N THR A 256 -3.25 -12.54 2.48
CA THR A 256 -2.07 -12.80 3.31
C THR A 256 -1.32 -11.49 3.61
N LEU A 257 -1.02 -10.70 2.57
CA LEU A 257 -0.33 -9.42 2.73
C LEU A 257 -1.16 -8.43 3.58
N ALA A 258 -2.48 -8.37 3.38
CA ALA A 258 -3.36 -7.53 4.20
C ALA A 258 -3.29 -7.91 5.69
N HIS A 259 -3.25 -9.21 6.00
CA HIS A 259 -3.08 -9.70 7.37
C HIS A 259 -1.69 -9.38 7.92
N VAL A 260 -0.65 -9.52 7.12
CA VAL A 260 0.72 -9.16 7.53
C VAL A 260 0.79 -7.66 7.85
N VAL A 261 0.36 -6.79 6.94
CA VAL A 261 0.48 -5.33 7.09
C VAL A 261 -0.36 -4.81 8.25
N ILE A 262 -1.56 -5.34 8.49
CA ILE A 262 -2.39 -4.87 9.61
C ILE A 262 -1.80 -5.22 10.99
N ASN A 263 -0.98 -6.27 11.06
CA ASN A 263 -0.28 -6.68 12.28
C ASN A 263 1.12 -6.07 12.40
N SER A 264 1.48 -5.13 11.52
CA SER A 264 2.73 -4.38 11.63
C SER A 264 2.60 -3.20 12.59
N ASP A 265 3.72 -2.66 13.08
CA ASP A 265 3.76 -1.51 13.99
C ASP A 265 3.36 -0.17 13.31
N GLU A 266 2.74 -0.20 12.11
CA GLU A 266 2.36 1.00 11.37
C GLU A 266 1.21 1.75 12.09
N PRO A 267 1.38 3.05 12.44
CA PRO A 267 0.38 3.79 13.22
C PRO A 267 -0.97 3.97 12.53
N PHE A 268 -1.00 3.92 11.20
CA PHE A 268 -2.22 4.08 10.40
C PHE A 268 -2.28 3.00 9.32
N PRO A 269 -3.25 2.06 9.39
CA PRO A 269 -3.27 0.88 8.52
C PRO A 269 -3.85 1.18 7.12
N ALA A 270 -3.55 2.33 6.51
CA ALA A 270 -4.09 2.73 5.21
C ALA A 270 -3.84 1.67 4.14
N LYS A 271 -2.59 1.15 4.12
CA LYS A 271 -2.15 0.12 3.18
C LYS A 271 -2.93 -1.17 3.39
N ALA A 272 -3.10 -1.62 4.63
CA ALA A 272 -3.89 -2.80 4.95
C ALA A 272 -5.36 -2.67 4.51
N LEU A 273 -5.98 -1.50 4.74
CA LEU A 273 -7.36 -1.23 4.31
C LEU A 273 -7.48 -1.23 2.78
N ALA A 274 -6.52 -0.63 2.07
CA ALA A 274 -6.49 -0.64 0.60
C ALA A 274 -6.34 -2.08 0.06
N LEU A 275 -5.48 -2.91 0.69
CA LEU A 275 -5.33 -4.32 0.33
C LEU A 275 -6.62 -5.11 0.59
N ARG A 276 -7.33 -4.88 1.70
CA ARG A 276 -8.63 -5.52 1.96
C ARG A 276 -9.67 -5.14 0.92
N LEU A 277 -9.74 -3.87 0.51
CA LEU A 277 -10.63 -3.43 -0.56
C LEU A 277 -10.30 -4.15 -1.88
N ARG A 278 -9.02 -4.31 -2.20
CA ARG A 278 -8.58 -5.08 -3.39
C ARG A 278 -9.03 -6.54 -3.31
N CYS A 279 -8.86 -7.21 -2.17
CA CYS A 279 -9.39 -8.56 -1.96
C CYS A 279 -10.90 -8.61 -2.21
N HIS A 280 -11.66 -7.64 -1.71
CA HIS A 280 -13.10 -7.56 -1.92
C HIS A 280 -13.48 -7.43 -3.39
N LEU A 281 -12.82 -6.54 -4.13
CA LEU A 281 -13.07 -6.36 -5.56
C LEU A 281 -12.69 -7.62 -6.36
N MET A 282 -11.57 -8.25 -6.05
CA MET A 282 -11.13 -9.48 -6.71
C MET A 282 -12.04 -10.68 -6.39
N ALA A 283 -12.46 -10.86 -5.13
CA ALA A 283 -13.42 -11.89 -4.76
C ALA A 283 -14.78 -11.72 -5.46
N LYS A 284 -15.21 -10.47 -5.69
CA LYS A 284 -16.43 -10.18 -6.46
C LYS A 284 -16.28 -10.49 -7.94
N SER A 285 -15.14 -10.16 -8.56
CA SER A 285 -14.91 -10.49 -9.97
C SER A 285 -14.84 -12.00 -10.21
N MET A 286 -14.37 -12.76 -9.22
CA MET A 286 -14.39 -14.22 -9.19
C MET A 286 -15.74 -14.82 -8.75
N LEU A 287 -16.76 -14.00 -8.49
CA LEU A 287 -18.09 -14.42 -8.04
C LEU A 287 -18.09 -15.29 -6.77
N LEU A 288 -17.16 -15.08 -5.84
CA LEU A 288 -17.03 -15.93 -4.64
C LEU A 288 -18.26 -15.88 -3.71
N HIS A 289 -19.02 -14.78 -3.73
CA HIS A 289 -20.32 -14.68 -3.06
C HIS A 289 -21.36 -15.70 -3.57
N ARG A 290 -21.10 -16.37 -4.71
CA ARG A 290 -21.93 -17.44 -5.29
C ARG A 290 -21.23 -18.80 -5.28
N LEU A 291 -20.06 -18.91 -4.63
CA LEU A 291 -19.22 -20.10 -4.66
C LEU A 291 -19.98 -21.35 -4.19
N ASP A 292 -20.75 -21.23 -3.12
CA ASP A 292 -21.47 -22.35 -2.51
C ASP A 292 -22.96 -22.43 -2.86
N THR A 293 -23.41 -21.76 -3.93
CA THR A 293 -24.80 -21.94 -4.37
C THR A 293 -25.04 -23.37 -4.85
N PRO A 294 -26.28 -23.90 -4.74
CA PRO A 294 -26.61 -25.23 -5.25
C PRO A 294 -26.32 -25.40 -6.75
N SER A 295 -26.44 -24.33 -7.54
CA SER A 295 -26.12 -24.35 -8.97
C SER A 295 -24.62 -24.46 -9.21
N SER A 296 -23.80 -23.61 -8.59
CA SER A 296 -22.33 -23.68 -8.70
C SER A 296 -21.77 -25.02 -8.20
N SER A 297 -22.36 -25.56 -7.13
CA SER A 297 -21.95 -26.86 -6.58
C SER A 297 -22.24 -28.01 -7.55
N ARG A 298 -23.41 -28.03 -8.18
CA ARG A 298 -23.76 -29.03 -9.20
C ARG A 298 -22.85 -28.94 -10.42
N GLU A 299 -22.57 -27.72 -10.89
CA GLU A 299 -21.68 -27.50 -12.02
C GLU A 299 -20.27 -28.07 -11.77
N ARG A 300 -19.70 -27.83 -10.58
CA ARG A 300 -18.39 -28.38 -10.19
C ARG A 300 -18.37 -29.89 -10.10
N ILE A 301 -19.46 -30.52 -9.65
CA ILE A 301 -19.57 -31.99 -9.60
C ILE A 301 -19.53 -32.56 -11.03
N LEU A 302 -20.15 -31.88 -12.00
CA LEU A 302 -20.22 -32.34 -13.39
C LEU A 302 -18.92 -32.08 -14.17
N GLN A 303 -18.33 -30.90 -14.01
CA GLN A 303 -17.14 -30.49 -14.78
C GLN A 303 -15.82 -30.92 -14.14
N GLY A 304 -15.86 -31.35 -12.88
CA GLY A 304 -14.68 -31.48 -12.04
C GLY A 304 -14.22 -30.11 -11.53
N ALA A 305 -13.66 -30.09 -10.32
CA ALA A 305 -13.12 -28.87 -9.73
C ALA A 305 -11.94 -29.20 -8.82
N ASN A 306 -10.98 -28.28 -8.74
CA ASN A 306 -9.90 -28.38 -7.77
C ASN A 306 -10.45 -28.09 -6.37
N SER A 307 -10.61 -29.13 -5.55
CA SER A 307 -11.16 -29.01 -4.20
C SER A 307 -10.33 -28.11 -3.29
N ILE A 308 -9.00 -28.11 -3.45
CA ILE A 308 -8.08 -27.26 -2.70
C ILE A 308 -8.31 -25.80 -3.07
N GLU A 309 -8.42 -25.51 -4.36
CA GLU A 309 -8.64 -24.15 -4.84
C GLU A 309 -9.95 -23.56 -4.30
N ILE A 310 -11.04 -24.32 -4.39
CA ILE A 310 -12.35 -23.92 -3.85
C ILE A 310 -12.27 -23.68 -2.34
N GLU A 311 -11.55 -24.54 -1.61
CA GLU A 311 -11.39 -24.39 -0.18
C GLU A 311 -10.58 -23.14 0.21
N VAL A 312 -9.50 -22.82 -0.52
CA VAL A 312 -8.75 -21.57 -0.34
C VAL A 312 -9.65 -20.35 -0.61
N GLN A 313 -10.45 -20.38 -1.69
CA GLN A 313 -11.40 -19.31 -1.99
C GLN A 313 -12.41 -19.09 -0.85
N ARG A 314 -12.96 -20.17 -0.26
CA ARG A 314 -13.85 -20.07 0.92
C ARG A 314 -13.14 -19.45 2.12
N ARG A 315 -11.92 -19.87 2.42
CA ARG A 315 -11.14 -19.35 3.55
C ARG A 315 -10.86 -17.87 3.41
N VAL A 316 -10.47 -17.41 2.21
CA VAL A 316 -10.29 -15.98 1.95
C VAL A 316 -11.62 -15.23 2.14
N TRP A 317 -12.71 -15.73 1.56
CA TRP A 317 -14.02 -15.10 1.68
C TRP A 317 -14.45 -14.93 3.15
N TRP A 318 -14.37 -15.99 3.95
CA TRP A 318 -14.73 -15.92 5.36
C TRP A 318 -13.76 -15.08 6.19
N SER A 319 -12.47 -15.11 5.89
CA SER A 319 -11.49 -14.22 6.54
C SER A 319 -11.82 -12.75 6.27
N MET A 320 -12.19 -12.41 5.04
CA MET A 320 -12.58 -11.04 4.68
C MET A 320 -13.84 -10.61 5.44
N VAL A 321 -14.90 -11.40 5.40
CA VAL A 321 -16.18 -11.12 6.10
C VAL A 321 -15.95 -10.96 7.60
N ALA A 322 -15.12 -11.81 8.20
CA ALA A 322 -14.80 -11.75 9.62
C ALA A 322 -13.93 -10.54 10.02
N SER A 323 -13.35 -9.82 9.05
CA SER A 323 -12.44 -8.69 9.29
C SER A 323 -13.03 -7.31 8.91
N ASP A 324 -14.28 -7.28 8.44
CA ASP A 324 -14.96 -6.09 7.91
C ASP A 324 -15.64 -5.21 8.98
N TRP A 325 -15.75 -5.71 10.23
CA TRP A 325 -16.43 -5.03 11.34
C TRP A 325 -15.58 -3.96 12.03
#